data_AF-A0A2D9L985-F1
#
_entry.id   AF-A0A2D9L985-F1
#
_cell.length_a   1.000
_cell.length_b   1.000
_cell.length_c   1.000
_cell.angle_alpha   90.00
_cell.angle_beta   90.00
_cell.angle_gamma   90.00
#
_symmetry.space_group_name_H-M   'P 1'
#
loop_
_entity.id
_entity.type
_entity.pdbx_description
1 polymer ?
#
loop_
_entity_poly.entity_id
_entity_poly.type
_entity_poly.pdbx_seq_one_letter_code
_entity_poly.pdbx_strand_id
1 'polypeptide(L)'
;MKLNRFYRDELSFLRLQGREFAEAHPQLTRFLSEQSTDPDVERLLEGFAFLTGKLREKVEDEFPELTHSLLNMLWPNYLRPVPSCTIMRFDPQLHAISERQVVDRHTEIKSRPLGDASRQTQCRFRTCRSVDIFPISVADANAEHSREVSSVTVDLALHTDQPLNGIGLENLRFYLGGDNHTAETLYLWLNHYLSRMELVVGDRVVSLPSSLLQPVGFAADEAILPYPKNAYAGYRIIQEYLSFPEAFRFVDITGLKSRLPAVQADEISLRFHFSRILPPDTRVTRDSMQLYCTPAVNLFSHEGEPVDLNGRQTEYRISPSSRCPEHYEVFSIEQVEGWLEGRSGRGEPRIYTAFESFQHEVERDRGRTALYYRVRTRESVRGDGFDHYISFVRGDETECL
;
A
#
# COMPACT_ATOMS: atom_id res chain seq x y z
N MET A 1 14.99 -3.98 18.27
CA MET A 1 15.54 -3.19 19.40
C MET A 1 15.42 -3.90 20.77
N LYS A 2 14.73 -5.06 20.87
CA LYS A 2 14.58 -5.86 22.10
C LYS A 2 15.83 -6.69 22.47
N LEU A 3 16.45 -7.38 21.50
CA LEU A 3 17.63 -8.24 21.71
C LEU A 3 18.82 -7.58 22.43
N ASN A 4 19.09 -6.29 22.20
CA ASN A 4 20.20 -5.57 22.87
C ASN A 4 19.99 -5.51 24.38
N ARG A 5 18.74 -5.31 24.83
CA ARG A 5 18.39 -5.30 26.24
C ARG A 5 18.61 -6.69 26.86
N PHE A 6 18.06 -7.74 26.24
CA PHE A 6 18.24 -9.12 26.73
C PHE A 6 19.70 -9.52 26.79
N TYR A 7 20.50 -9.18 25.78
CA TYR A 7 21.93 -9.41 25.77
C TYR A 7 22.63 -8.72 26.94
N ARG A 8 22.35 -7.42 27.17
CA ARG A 8 22.95 -6.66 28.27
C ARG A 8 22.53 -7.19 29.63
N ASP A 9 21.25 -7.47 29.81
CA ASP A 9 20.70 -8.01 31.04
C ASP A 9 21.34 -9.37 31.36
N GLU A 10 21.50 -10.24 30.36
CA GLU A 10 22.12 -11.56 30.52
C GLU A 10 23.63 -11.46 30.78
N LEU A 11 24.34 -10.55 30.10
CA LEU A 11 25.77 -10.30 30.35
C LEU A 11 26.01 -9.75 31.76
N SER A 12 25.16 -8.82 32.21
CA SER A 12 25.20 -8.29 33.59
C SER A 12 24.89 -9.38 34.61
N PHE A 13 23.89 -10.22 34.34
CA PHE A 13 23.54 -11.36 35.20
C PHE A 13 24.68 -12.37 35.30
N LEU A 14 25.31 -12.74 34.19
CA LEU A 14 26.47 -13.65 34.15
C LEU A 14 27.65 -13.10 34.96
N ARG A 15 27.92 -11.79 34.86
CA ARG A 15 28.98 -11.14 35.63
C ARG A 15 28.68 -11.15 37.14
N LEU A 16 27.45 -10.84 37.53
CA LEU A 16 27.02 -10.85 38.93
C LEU A 16 27.11 -12.27 39.51
N GLN A 17 26.56 -13.27 38.81
CA GLN A 17 26.64 -14.67 39.26
C GLN A 17 28.07 -15.19 39.28
N GLY A 18 28.89 -14.84 38.29
CA GLY A 18 30.31 -15.21 38.25
C GLY A 18 31.06 -14.70 39.48
N ARG A 19 30.74 -13.47 39.91
CA ARG A 19 31.28 -12.89 41.14
C ARG A 19 30.83 -13.64 42.40
N GLU A 20 29.53 -13.83 42.59
CA GLU A 20 29.00 -14.55 43.77
C GLU A 20 29.54 -15.99 43.84
N PHE A 21 29.64 -16.66 42.69
CA PHE A 21 30.18 -18.02 42.59
C PHE A 21 31.67 -18.07 42.93
N ALA A 22 32.46 -17.09 42.48
CA ALA A 22 33.88 -16.98 42.80
C ALA A 22 34.14 -16.65 44.27
N GLU A 23 33.27 -15.85 44.92
CA GLU A 23 33.31 -15.61 46.37
C GLU A 23 33.06 -16.92 47.16
N ALA A 24 32.14 -17.77 46.70
CA ALA A 24 31.85 -19.06 47.32
C ALA A 24 32.90 -20.15 47.02
N HIS A 25 33.58 -20.10 45.86
CA HIS A 25 34.54 -21.11 45.41
C HIS A 25 35.88 -20.49 44.96
N PRO A 26 36.79 -20.14 45.89
CA PRO A 26 38.03 -19.42 45.60
C PRO A 26 38.98 -20.09 44.62
N GLN A 27 38.83 -21.41 44.42
CA GLN A 27 39.64 -22.20 43.49
C GLN A 27 39.27 -21.96 42.01
N LEU A 28 38.06 -21.45 41.75
CA LEU A 28 37.49 -21.28 40.40
C LEU A 28 37.49 -19.82 39.93
N THR A 29 37.92 -18.88 40.78
CA THR A 29 37.96 -17.43 40.54
C THR A 29 38.70 -17.03 39.27
N ARG A 30 39.68 -17.83 38.82
CA ARG A 30 40.49 -17.57 37.63
C ARG A 30 39.70 -17.65 36.31
N PHE A 31 38.53 -18.29 36.31
CA PHE A 31 37.72 -18.50 35.10
C PHE A 31 36.44 -17.65 35.05
N LEU A 32 35.99 -17.12 36.20
CA LEU A 32 34.66 -16.49 36.33
C LEU A 32 34.67 -15.13 37.03
N SER A 33 35.83 -14.59 37.44
CA SER A 33 35.86 -13.29 38.10
C SER A 33 35.72 -12.13 37.11
N GLU A 34 35.18 -11.02 37.61
CA GLU A 34 34.92 -9.74 36.92
C GLU A 34 36.17 -9.12 36.26
N GLN A 35 37.37 -9.62 36.60
CA GLN A 35 38.69 -9.18 36.10
C GLN A 35 39.45 -10.32 35.42
N SER A 36 38.78 -11.15 34.62
CA SER A 36 39.48 -12.00 33.65
C SER A 36 40.23 -11.10 32.66
N THR A 37 41.57 -11.11 32.68
CA THR A 37 42.41 -10.41 31.71
C THR A 37 42.50 -11.10 30.35
N ASP A 38 41.80 -12.23 30.18
CA ASP A 38 41.78 -13.01 28.94
C ASP A 38 40.63 -12.55 28.02
N PRO A 39 40.93 -11.91 26.87
CA PRO A 39 39.93 -11.47 25.91
C PRO A 39 39.12 -12.61 25.29
N ASP A 40 39.66 -13.83 25.23
CA ASP A 40 38.95 -14.97 24.62
C ASP A 40 37.86 -15.50 25.55
N VAL A 41 38.09 -15.49 26.87
CA VAL A 41 37.06 -15.82 27.87
C VAL A 41 35.96 -14.78 27.87
N GLU A 42 36.30 -13.50 27.75
CA GLU A 42 35.31 -12.42 27.68
C GLU A 42 34.42 -12.57 26.43
N ARG A 43 35.01 -12.85 25.27
CA ARG A 43 34.26 -13.13 24.03
C ARG A 43 33.36 -14.37 24.13
N LEU A 44 33.79 -15.41 24.84
CA LEU A 44 32.95 -16.59 25.10
C LEU A 44 31.74 -16.24 25.97
N LEU A 45 31.93 -15.44 27.02
CA LEU A 45 30.83 -14.97 27.88
C LEU A 45 29.87 -14.04 27.13
N GLU A 46 30.39 -13.15 26.27
CA GLU A 46 29.56 -12.33 25.37
C GLU A 46 28.76 -13.21 24.40
N GLY A 47 29.39 -14.20 23.77
CA GLY A 47 28.71 -15.15 22.89
C GLY A 47 27.61 -15.95 23.61
N PHE A 48 27.88 -16.39 24.85
CA PHE A 48 26.92 -17.09 25.68
C PHE A 48 25.75 -16.19 26.10
N ALA A 49 26.03 -14.96 26.54
CA ALA A 49 25.03 -13.95 26.85
C ALA A 49 24.13 -13.64 25.65
N PHE A 50 24.71 -13.58 24.44
CA PHE A 50 23.96 -13.37 23.21
C PHE A 50 23.01 -14.53 22.90
N LEU A 51 23.48 -15.78 23.00
CA LEU A 51 22.66 -16.98 22.76
C LEU A 51 21.51 -17.09 23.79
N THR A 52 21.82 -16.93 25.07
CA THR A 52 20.84 -17.04 26.16
C THR A 52 19.86 -15.86 26.14
N GLY A 53 20.34 -14.65 25.86
CA GLY A 53 19.48 -13.48 25.63
C GLY A 53 18.51 -13.68 24.48
N LYS A 54 18.96 -14.29 23.37
CA LYS A 54 18.08 -14.63 22.22
C LYS A 54 17.05 -15.70 22.57
N LEU A 55 17.41 -16.70 23.39
CA LEU A 55 16.47 -17.70 23.90
C LEU A 55 15.40 -17.05 24.77
N ARG A 56 15.80 -16.18 25.71
CA ARG A 56 14.87 -15.45 26.58
C ARG A 56 13.95 -14.53 25.79
N GLU A 57 14.49 -13.76 24.85
CA GLU A 57 13.68 -12.95 23.93
C GLU A 57 12.62 -13.81 23.23
N LYS A 58 13.01 -14.98 22.70
CA LYS A 58 12.08 -15.87 22.00
C LYS A 58 11.00 -16.47 22.91
N VAL A 59 11.35 -16.81 24.16
CA VAL A 59 10.39 -17.32 25.15
C VAL A 59 9.42 -16.23 25.58
N GLU A 60 9.90 -15.00 25.75
CA GLU A 60 9.08 -13.85 26.14
C GLU A 60 8.24 -13.27 24.98
N ASP A 61 8.52 -13.62 23.72
CA ASP A 61 7.74 -13.14 22.56
C ASP A 61 6.38 -13.88 22.36
N GLU A 62 5.98 -14.75 23.31
CA GLU A 62 4.64 -15.35 23.41
C GLU A 62 4.12 -16.08 22.14
N PHE A 63 4.96 -16.90 21.51
CA PHE A 63 4.62 -17.77 20.37
C PHE A 63 3.95 -17.03 19.18
N PRO A 64 4.65 -16.04 18.58
CA PRO A 64 4.14 -15.33 17.41
C PRO A 64 3.91 -16.28 16.22
N GLU A 65 4.56 -17.45 16.19
CA GLU A 65 4.33 -18.44 15.14
C GLU A 65 2.89 -18.97 15.11
N LEU A 66 2.16 -18.95 16.23
CA LEU A 66 0.78 -19.40 16.32
C LEU A 66 -0.19 -18.24 16.07
N THR A 67 -0.01 -17.12 16.76
CA THR A 67 -0.90 -15.94 16.67
C THR A 67 -0.82 -15.27 15.29
N HIS A 68 0.38 -15.07 14.72
CA HIS A 68 0.52 -14.47 13.39
C HIS A 68 -0.08 -15.34 12.29
N SER A 69 0.01 -16.68 12.43
CA SER A 69 -0.58 -17.59 11.44
C SER A 69 -2.11 -17.52 11.43
N LEU A 70 -2.72 -17.45 12.62
CA LEU A 70 -4.17 -17.25 12.76
C LEU A 70 -4.59 -15.86 12.24
N LEU A 71 -3.82 -14.83 12.56
CA LEU A 71 -4.04 -13.47 12.05
C LEU A 71 -3.88 -13.40 10.53
N ASN A 72 -2.93 -14.11 9.93
CA ASN A 72 -2.80 -14.16 8.46
C ASN A 72 -4.01 -14.80 7.79
N MET A 73 -4.66 -15.76 8.45
CA MET A 73 -5.87 -16.42 7.94
C MET A 73 -7.10 -15.50 8.04
N LEU A 74 -7.21 -14.70 9.09
CA LEU A 74 -8.37 -13.83 9.36
C LEU A 74 -8.20 -12.41 8.79
N TRP A 75 -7.05 -11.79 9.04
CA TRP A 75 -6.70 -10.40 8.76
C TRP A 75 -5.23 -10.24 8.28
N PRO A 76 -4.86 -10.76 7.10
CA PRO A 76 -3.47 -10.73 6.62
C PRO A 76 -2.90 -9.32 6.48
N ASN A 77 -3.74 -8.31 6.28
CA ASN A 77 -3.29 -6.94 6.07
C ASN A 77 -2.79 -6.23 7.32
N TYR A 78 -3.01 -6.79 8.52
CA TYR A 78 -2.49 -6.20 9.76
C TYR A 78 -1.04 -6.60 10.03
N LEU A 79 -0.54 -7.61 9.32
CA LEU A 79 0.85 -8.06 9.39
C LEU A 79 1.69 -7.56 8.21
N ARG A 80 1.08 -6.79 7.29
CA ARG A 80 1.75 -6.26 6.11
C ARG A 80 2.22 -4.82 6.34
N PRO A 81 3.40 -4.45 5.82
CA PRO A 81 3.82 -3.05 5.80
C PRO A 81 2.87 -2.22 4.94
N VAL A 82 2.71 -0.95 5.30
CA VAL A 82 1.97 0.01 4.48
C VAL A 82 2.92 0.57 3.41
N PRO A 83 2.68 0.28 2.12
CA PRO A 83 3.53 0.79 1.05
C PRO A 83 3.40 2.31 0.92
N SER A 84 4.44 2.95 0.36
CA SER A 84 4.36 4.38 0.06
C SER A 84 3.26 4.67 -0.96
N CYS A 85 2.49 5.73 -0.68
CA CYS A 85 1.36 6.16 -1.48
C CYS A 85 1.53 7.64 -1.89
N THR A 86 0.90 8.04 -2.98
CA THR A 86 0.90 9.42 -3.46
C THR A 86 -0.35 9.72 -4.29
N ILE A 87 -0.65 11.00 -4.53
CA ILE A 87 -1.66 11.41 -5.51
C ILE A 87 -0.93 11.80 -6.80
N MET A 88 -1.31 11.19 -7.91
CA MET A 88 -0.77 11.50 -9.23
C MET A 88 -1.78 12.28 -10.04
N ARG A 89 -1.34 13.36 -10.70
CA ARG A 89 -2.13 14.17 -11.63
C ARG A 89 -1.67 13.92 -13.06
N PHE A 90 -2.62 13.69 -13.96
CA PHE A 90 -2.38 13.50 -15.39
C PHE A 90 -2.86 14.73 -16.17
N ASP A 91 -1.95 15.64 -16.46
CA ASP A 91 -2.26 16.83 -17.24
C ASP A 91 -2.28 16.48 -18.75
N PRO A 92 -3.44 16.57 -19.44
CA PRO A 92 -3.48 16.31 -20.87
C PRO A 92 -2.70 17.38 -21.63
N GLN A 93 -2.02 16.99 -22.69
CA GLN A 93 -1.47 17.96 -23.63
C GLN A 93 -2.62 18.71 -24.33
N LEU A 94 -2.55 20.04 -24.33
CA LEU A 94 -3.59 20.89 -24.93
C LEU A 94 -3.80 20.51 -26.40
N HIS A 95 -5.06 20.39 -26.80
CA HIS A 95 -5.50 20.00 -28.15
C HIS A 95 -5.01 18.62 -28.65
N ALA A 96 -4.38 17.79 -27.80
CA ALA A 96 -3.94 16.44 -28.17
C ALA A 96 -5.07 15.42 -28.15
N ILE A 97 -6.15 15.70 -27.41
CA ILE A 97 -7.32 14.85 -27.27
C ILE A 97 -8.56 15.67 -27.62
N SER A 98 -9.49 15.08 -28.37
CA SER A 98 -10.79 15.68 -28.68
C SER A 98 -11.94 14.99 -27.94
N GLU A 99 -11.68 13.77 -27.45
CA GLU A 99 -12.65 12.87 -26.81
C GLU A 99 -12.03 12.24 -25.55
N ARG A 100 -12.90 11.68 -24.70
CA ARG A 100 -12.51 10.99 -23.46
C ARG A 100 -11.43 9.92 -23.70
N GLN A 101 -10.32 10.03 -22.98
CA GLN A 101 -9.29 8.99 -22.86
C GLN A 101 -9.34 8.37 -21.46
N VAL A 102 -8.83 7.15 -21.31
CA VAL A 102 -8.83 6.44 -20.02
C VAL A 102 -7.41 6.05 -19.66
N VAL A 103 -6.99 6.40 -18.44
CA VAL A 103 -5.85 5.77 -17.79
C VAL A 103 -6.39 4.65 -16.92
N ASP A 104 -6.07 3.42 -17.28
CA ASP A 104 -6.58 2.25 -16.58
C ASP A 104 -6.07 2.18 -15.14
N ARG A 105 -6.88 1.54 -14.30
CA ARG A 105 -6.44 1.15 -12.95
C ARG A 105 -5.24 0.21 -13.07
N HIS A 106 -4.31 0.32 -12.13
CA HIS A 106 -3.05 -0.44 -12.09
C HIS A 106 -2.06 -0.13 -13.21
N THR A 107 -2.22 1.01 -13.91
CA THR A 107 -1.19 1.51 -14.82
C THR A 107 0.09 1.78 -14.03
N GLU A 108 1.23 1.23 -14.47
CA GLU A 108 2.54 1.42 -13.82
C GLU A 108 3.19 2.75 -14.24
N ILE A 109 3.67 3.51 -13.27
CA ILE A 109 4.42 4.75 -13.43
C ILE A 109 5.74 4.65 -12.67
N LYS A 110 6.85 4.92 -13.35
CA LYS A 110 8.19 4.91 -12.77
C LYS A 110 8.58 6.30 -12.30
N SER A 111 9.20 6.38 -11.13
CA SER A 111 9.84 7.62 -10.69
C SER A 111 11.05 7.96 -11.55
N ARG A 112 11.53 9.20 -11.43
CA ARG A 112 12.91 9.52 -11.80
C ARG A 112 13.89 8.58 -11.09
N PRO A 113 15.04 8.24 -11.69
CA PRO A 113 16.07 7.47 -11.01
C PRO A 113 16.52 8.18 -9.72
N LEU A 114 16.61 7.41 -8.63
CA LEU A 114 17.04 7.84 -7.30
C LEU A 114 18.32 7.09 -6.91
N GLY A 115 19.18 7.69 -6.11
CA GLY A 115 20.44 7.09 -5.65
C GLY A 115 21.67 7.59 -6.40
N ASP A 116 22.83 7.04 -6.04
CA ASP A 116 24.13 7.43 -6.60
C ASP A 116 24.29 6.98 -8.05
N ALA A 117 25.20 7.63 -8.78
CA ALA A 117 25.46 7.35 -10.21
C ALA A 117 25.82 5.87 -10.51
N SER A 118 26.32 5.13 -9.53
CA SER A 118 26.66 3.70 -9.64
C SER A 118 25.50 2.75 -9.30
N ARG A 119 24.45 3.23 -8.61
CA ARG A 119 23.30 2.44 -8.15
C ARG A 119 22.02 3.29 -8.20
N GLN A 120 21.47 3.42 -9.41
CA GLN A 120 20.20 4.09 -9.61
C GLN A 120 19.02 3.13 -9.49
N THR A 121 17.99 3.56 -8.77
CA THR A 121 16.75 2.81 -8.55
C THR A 121 15.55 3.65 -8.96
N GLN A 122 14.58 3.04 -9.63
CA GLN A 122 13.31 3.68 -9.94
C GLN A 122 12.22 3.02 -9.10
N CYS A 123 11.53 3.82 -8.29
CA CYS A 123 10.32 3.37 -7.61
C CYS A 123 9.22 3.18 -8.65
N ARG A 124 8.43 2.11 -8.49
CA ARG A 124 7.35 1.77 -9.42
C ARG A 124 6.02 1.88 -8.69
N PHE A 125 5.26 2.90 -9.06
CA PHE A 125 3.92 3.10 -8.56
C PHE A 125 2.91 2.53 -9.54
N ARG A 126 1.75 2.10 -9.05
CA ARG A 126 0.60 1.78 -9.90
C ARG A 126 -0.60 2.63 -9.51
N THR A 127 -1.39 3.07 -10.49
CA THR A 127 -2.65 3.79 -10.22
C THR A 127 -3.63 2.91 -9.45
N CYS A 128 -4.32 3.47 -8.46
CA CYS A 128 -5.28 2.72 -7.64
C CYS A 128 -6.72 2.82 -8.17
N ARG A 129 -7.01 3.79 -9.05
CA ARG A 129 -8.31 4.02 -9.67
C ARG A 129 -8.10 4.36 -11.14
N SER A 130 -9.09 4.06 -11.99
CA SER A 130 -9.08 4.55 -13.37
C SER A 130 -9.33 6.06 -13.39
N VAL A 131 -8.78 6.73 -14.40
CA VAL A 131 -8.95 8.18 -14.59
C VAL A 131 -9.47 8.44 -16.00
N ASP A 132 -10.65 9.04 -16.09
CA ASP A 132 -11.17 9.57 -17.34
C ASP A 132 -10.57 10.96 -17.59
N ILE A 133 -9.81 11.08 -18.68
CA ILE A 133 -9.17 12.32 -19.12
C ILE A 133 -10.00 12.94 -20.24
N PHE A 134 -10.35 14.21 -20.08
CA PHE A 134 -11.13 14.99 -21.05
C PHE A 134 -10.28 16.17 -21.56
N PRO A 135 -10.64 16.79 -22.70
CA PRO A 135 -10.02 18.03 -23.15
C PRO A 135 -10.48 19.24 -22.32
N ILE A 136 -10.38 19.15 -20.99
CA ILE A 136 -10.87 20.15 -20.05
C ILE A 136 -9.76 20.47 -19.07
N SER A 137 -9.62 21.72 -18.65
CA SER A 137 -8.68 22.08 -17.58
C SER A 137 -9.32 23.07 -16.63
N VAL A 138 -8.94 23.04 -15.36
CA VAL A 138 -9.37 24.06 -14.40
C VAL A 138 -8.67 25.38 -14.74
N ALA A 139 -9.45 26.39 -15.11
CA ALA A 139 -8.99 27.73 -15.39
C ALA A 139 -8.80 28.51 -14.09
N ASP A 140 -9.83 28.55 -13.26
CA ASP A 140 -9.80 29.18 -11.94
C ASP A 140 -10.80 28.50 -10.99
N ALA A 141 -10.63 28.73 -9.69
CA ALA A 141 -11.63 28.39 -8.69
C ALA A 141 -11.64 29.44 -7.58
N ASN A 142 -12.83 29.96 -7.28
CA ASN A 142 -13.02 31.02 -6.30
C ASN A 142 -14.24 30.77 -5.42
N ALA A 143 -14.23 31.36 -4.24
CA ALA A 143 -15.36 31.36 -3.32
C ALA A 143 -15.99 32.74 -3.26
N GLU A 144 -17.31 32.79 -3.42
CA GLU A 144 -18.11 33.97 -3.19
C GLU A 144 -18.84 33.84 -1.86
N HIS A 145 -18.80 34.91 -1.07
CA HIS A 145 -19.46 34.97 0.22
C HIS A 145 -20.61 35.97 0.16
N SER A 146 -21.82 35.49 0.41
CA SER A 146 -22.96 36.36 0.72
C SER A 146 -23.15 36.48 2.24
N ARG A 147 -24.18 37.20 2.69
CA ARG A 147 -24.45 37.39 4.12
C ARG A 147 -24.87 36.11 4.85
N GLU A 148 -25.41 35.12 4.14
CA GLU A 148 -26.00 33.93 4.75
C GLU A 148 -25.51 32.61 4.12
N VAL A 149 -25.08 32.65 2.85
CA VAL A 149 -24.62 31.48 2.11
C VAL A 149 -23.29 31.76 1.40
N SER A 150 -22.51 30.72 1.19
CA SER A 150 -21.34 30.75 0.32
C SER A 150 -21.57 29.91 -0.92
N SER A 151 -20.88 30.27 -1.99
CA SER A 151 -20.79 29.46 -3.20
C SER A 151 -19.34 29.34 -3.64
N VAL A 152 -18.99 28.19 -4.22
CA VAL A 152 -17.72 28.01 -4.90
C VAL A 152 -17.98 27.87 -6.38
N THR A 153 -17.27 28.65 -7.19
CA THR A 153 -17.31 28.57 -8.65
C THR A 153 -16.00 27.99 -9.12
N VAL A 154 -16.07 26.94 -9.95
CA VAL A 154 -14.94 26.35 -10.66
C VAL A 154 -15.13 26.60 -12.14
N ASP A 155 -14.22 27.37 -12.72
CA ASP A 155 -14.21 27.70 -14.13
C ASP A 155 -13.34 26.69 -14.88
N LEU A 156 -13.90 26.09 -15.94
CA LEU A 156 -13.29 25.03 -16.71
C LEU A 156 -13.11 25.49 -18.15
N ALA A 157 -11.86 25.55 -18.61
CA ALA A 157 -11.52 25.81 -20.00
C ALA A 157 -11.63 24.51 -20.82
N LEU A 158 -12.23 24.61 -22.00
CA LEU A 158 -12.47 23.51 -22.93
C LEU A 158 -11.48 23.63 -24.11
N HIS A 159 -10.77 22.55 -24.40
CA HIS A 159 -9.70 22.50 -25.42
C HIS A 159 -10.09 21.65 -26.63
N THR A 160 -11.34 21.76 -27.07
CA THR A 160 -11.91 20.97 -28.17
C THR A 160 -12.91 21.77 -29.00
N ASP A 161 -12.98 21.48 -30.29
CA ASP A 161 -13.97 22.06 -31.21
C ASP A 161 -15.30 21.27 -31.23
N GLN A 162 -15.36 20.15 -30.50
CA GLN A 162 -16.59 19.36 -30.41
C GLN A 162 -17.65 20.06 -29.54
N PRO A 163 -18.95 19.87 -29.84
CA PRO A 163 -20.01 20.34 -28.94
C PRO A 163 -19.91 19.60 -27.59
N LEU A 164 -20.32 20.27 -26.51
CA LEU A 164 -20.19 19.77 -25.14
C LEU A 164 -20.77 18.35 -24.91
N ASN A 165 -21.90 18.06 -25.56
CA ASN A 165 -22.54 16.74 -25.47
C ASN A 165 -21.77 15.62 -26.20
N GLY A 166 -20.84 15.97 -27.11
CA GLY A 166 -19.99 15.05 -27.87
C GLY A 166 -18.76 14.57 -27.12
N ILE A 167 -18.27 15.34 -26.12
CA ILE A 167 -17.04 15.05 -25.35
C ILE A 167 -17.13 13.72 -24.57
N GLY A 168 -18.35 13.26 -24.29
CA GLY A 168 -18.59 12.03 -23.52
C GLY A 168 -18.38 12.21 -22.01
N LEU A 169 -18.53 13.43 -21.50
CA LEU A 169 -18.39 13.78 -20.09
C LEU A 169 -19.56 13.22 -19.25
N GLU A 170 -19.46 11.95 -18.86
CA GLU A 170 -20.44 11.28 -17.99
C GLU A 170 -20.20 11.62 -16.51
N ASN A 171 -18.96 11.44 -16.06
CA ASN A 171 -18.54 11.67 -14.69
C ASN A 171 -17.35 12.63 -14.68
N LEU A 172 -17.40 13.66 -13.83
CA LEU A 172 -16.26 14.55 -13.61
C LEU A 172 -15.78 14.40 -12.17
N ARG A 173 -14.54 13.92 -12.04
CA ARG A 173 -13.88 13.70 -10.75
C ARG A 173 -13.02 14.89 -10.37
N PHE A 174 -13.22 15.43 -9.17
CA PHE A 174 -12.33 16.40 -8.55
C PHE A 174 -11.56 15.77 -7.40
N TYR A 175 -10.27 16.04 -7.36
CA TYR A 175 -9.45 15.91 -6.16
C TYR A 175 -9.41 17.26 -5.44
N LEU A 176 -9.69 17.26 -4.15
CA LEU A 176 -9.63 18.45 -3.31
C LEU A 176 -8.18 18.63 -2.84
N GLY A 177 -7.47 19.50 -3.54
CA GLY A 177 -6.05 19.78 -3.36
C GLY A 177 -5.80 21.10 -2.63
N GLY A 178 -4.60 21.64 -2.83
CA GLY A 178 -4.14 22.85 -2.14
C GLY A 178 -3.67 22.55 -0.72
N ASP A 179 -4.00 23.43 0.22
CA ASP A 179 -3.71 23.23 1.64
C ASP A 179 -4.72 22.27 2.30
N ASN A 180 -4.26 21.54 3.32
CA ASN A 180 -5.07 20.53 4.00
C ASN A 180 -6.35 21.10 4.61
N HIS A 181 -6.28 22.31 5.19
CA HIS A 181 -7.43 22.92 5.85
C HIS A 181 -8.54 23.26 4.84
N THR A 182 -8.19 23.89 3.72
CA THR A 182 -9.14 24.17 2.63
C THR A 182 -9.70 22.88 2.05
N ALA A 183 -8.86 21.88 1.78
CA ALA A 183 -9.32 20.62 1.20
C ALA A 183 -10.32 19.87 2.10
N GLU A 184 -10.04 19.77 3.40
CA GLU A 184 -10.93 19.12 4.39
C GLU A 184 -12.22 19.91 4.59
N THR A 185 -12.14 21.24 4.60
CA THR A 185 -13.30 22.11 4.71
C THR A 185 -14.19 21.98 3.47
N LEU A 186 -13.61 22.06 2.26
CA LEU A 186 -14.36 21.83 1.02
C LEU A 186 -14.99 20.43 0.99
N TYR A 187 -14.27 19.40 1.44
CA TYR A 187 -14.80 18.04 1.50
C TYR A 187 -16.06 17.97 2.38
N LEU A 188 -16.02 18.55 3.58
CA LEU A 188 -17.17 18.62 4.48
C LEU A 188 -18.32 19.43 3.86
N TRP A 189 -18.04 20.58 3.26
CA TRP A 189 -19.07 21.44 2.67
C TRP A 189 -19.76 20.81 1.46
N LEU A 190 -18.99 20.18 0.57
CA LEU A 190 -19.51 19.48 -0.60
C LEU A 190 -20.39 18.29 -0.22
N ASN A 191 -20.02 17.53 0.82
CA ASN A 191 -20.75 16.33 1.21
C ASN A 191 -21.94 16.60 2.15
N HIS A 192 -21.87 17.60 3.04
CA HIS A 192 -22.89 17.81 4.08
C HIS A 192 -23.69 19.11 3.97
N TYR A 193 -23.14 20.15 3.33
CA TYR A 193 -23.78 21.48 3.27
C TYR A 193 -24.11 21.91 1.83
N LEU A 194 -23.91 21.05 0.83
CA LEU A 194 -24.26 21.34 -0.55
C LEU A 194 -25.78 21.35 -0.74
N SER A 195 -26.32 22.51 -1.11
CA SER A 195 -27.75 22.69 -1.38
C SER A 195 -28.12 22.33 -2.81
N ARG A 196 -27.37 22.87 -3.78
CA ARG A 196 -27.53 22.59 -5.21
C ARG A 196 -26.24 22.89 -5.96
N MET A 197 -26.16 22.37 -7.19
CA MET A 197 -25.12 22.71 -8.13
C MET A 197 -25.73 23.36 -9.38
N GLU A 198 -24.95 24.16 -10.08
CA GLU A 198 -25.35 24.78 -11.35
C GLU A 198 -24.22 24.62 -12.36
N LEU A 199 -24.56 24.20 -13.58
CA LEU A 199 -23.67 24.23 -14.73
C LEU A 199 -24.01 25.46 -15.56
N VAL A 200 -23.02 26.33 -15.79
CA VAL A 200 -23.17 27.55 -16.57
C VAL A 200 -22.40 27.41 -17.87
N VAL A 201 -23.10 27.64 -18.99
CA VAL A 201 -22.56 27.59 -20.36
C VAL A 201 -22.99 28.86 -21.08
N GLY A 202 -22.12 29.88 -21.12
CA GLY A 202 -22.51 31.23 -21.55
C GLY A 202 -23.69 31.74 -20.72
N ASP A 203 -24.78 32.14 -21.38
CA ASP A 203 -26.00 32.63 -20.73
C ASP A 203 -26.92 31.51 -20.20
N ARG A 204 -26.62 30.24 -20.48
CA ARG A 204 -27.47 29.12 -20.07
C ARG A 204 -27.03 28.59 -18.72
N VAL A 205 -27.98 28.49 -17.79
CA VAL A 205 -27.77 27.88 -16.47
C VAL A 205 -28.61 26.60 -16.38
N VAL A 206 -27.95 25.48 -16.16
CA VAL A 206 -28.57 24.16 -15.95
C VAL A 206 -28.45 23.80 -14.48
N SER A 207 -29.57 23.61 -13.81
CA SER A 207 -29.57 23.18 -12.41
C SER A 207 -29.23 21.69 -12.29
N LEU A 208 -28.30 21.39 -11.39
CA LEU A 208 -27.82 20.06 -11.07
C LEU A 208 -28.20 19.73 -9.61
N PRO A 209 -28.92 18.61 -9.35
CA PRO A 209 -29.25 18.23 -7.98
C PRO A 209 -27.98 17.81 -7.23
N SER A 210 -27.92 18.13 -5.93
CA SER A 210 -26.77 17.79 -5.07
C SER A 210 -26.51 16.28 -4.97
N SER A 211 -27.52 15.44 -5.20
CA SER A 211 -27.39 13.98 -5.22
C SER A 211 -26.47 13.42 -6.32
N LEU A 212 -26.13 14.23 -7.34
CA LEU A 212 -25.15 13.82 -8.35
C LEU A 212 -23.71 13.83 -7.82
N LEU A 213 -23.45 14.55 -6.73
CA LEU A 213 -22.15 14.57 -6.07
C LEU A 213 -22.02 13.35 -5.15
N GLN A 214 -20.96 12.57 -5.34
CA GLN A 214 -20.68 11.37 -4.57
C GLN A 214 -19.24 11.40 -4.04
N PRO A 215 -18.99 11.05 -2.77
CA PRO A 215 -17.64 10.88 -2.26
C PRO A 215 -16.98 9.62 -2.86
N VAL A 216 -15.66 9.66 -3.03
CA VAL A 216 -14.89 8.59 -3.67
C VAL A 216 -13.84 8.05 -2.68
N GLY A 217 -13.68 6.73 -2.66
CA GLY A 217 -12.68 6.00 -1.86
C GLY A 217 -13.27 4.88 -0.99
N PHE A 218 -14.59 4.78 -0.93
CA PHE A 218 -15.31 3.86 -0.05
C PHE A 218 -15.71 2.55 -0.74
N ALA A 219 -15.86 2.55 -2.07
CA ALA A 219 -16.18 1.35 -2.83
C ALA A 219 -15.00 0.37 -2.91
N ALA A 220 -15.29 -0.90 -3.21
CA ALA A 220 -14.27 -1.97 -3.21
C ALA A 220 -13.26 -1.85 -4.36
N ASP A 221 -13.70 -1.34 -5.51
CA ASP A 221 -12.88 -1.04 -6.69
C ASP A 221 -12.06 0.25 -6.56
N GLU A 222 -12.39 1.09 -5.56
CA GLU A 222 -11.67 2.32 -5.22
C GLU A 222 -10.52 2.12 -4.23
N ALA A 223 -10.30 0.87 -3.80
CA ALA A 223 -9.27 0.48 -2.86
C ALA A 223 -7.85 0.74 -3.35
N ILE A 224 -7.02 1.19 -2.41
CA ILE A 224 -5.60 1.50 -2.59
C ILE A 224 -4.79 0.26 -2.22
N LEU A 225 -5.09 -0.30 -1.04
CA LEU A 225 -4.41 -1.47 -0.52
C LEU A 225 -5.13 -2.74 -0.99
N PRO A 226 -4.40 -3.78 -1.42
CA PRO A 226 -5.01 -5.06 -1.76
C PRO A 226 -5.60 -5.68 -0.48
N TYR A 227 -6.92 -5.81 -0.47
CA TYR A 227 -7.68 -6.38 0.64
C TYR A 227 -8.24 -7.75 0.26
N PRO A 228 -8.11 -8.77 1.12
CA PRO A 228 -8.62 -10.09 0.80
C PRO A 228 -10.16 -10.07 0.77
N LYS A 229 -10.75 -10.81 -0.17
CA LYS A 229 -12.20 -10.75 -0.45
C LYS A 229 -13.07 -11.28 0.69
N ASN A 230 -12.50 -12.09 1.58
CA ASN A 230 -13.17 -12.69 2.74
C ASN A 230 -13.15 -11.77 3.98
N ALA A 231 -12.49 -10.61 3.93
CA ALA A 231 -12.42 -9.69 5.05
C ALA A 231 -13.36 -8.49 4.88
N TYR A 232 -13.84 -7.95 6.00
CA TYR A 232 -14.80 -6.85 5.99
C TYR A 232 -14.18 -5.54 5.48
N ALA A 233 -14.80 -4.92 4.48
CA ALA A 233 -14.27 -3.73 3.81
C ALA A 233 -14.16 -2.50 4.72
N GLY A 234 -14.90 -2.44 5.83
CA GLY A 234 -14.81 -1.34 6.80
C GLY A 234 -13.42 -1.21 7.44
N TYR A 235 -12.74 -2.33 7.71
CA TYR A 235 -11.38 -2.30 8.28
C TYR A 235 -10.37 -1.73 7.28
N ARG A 236 -10.54 -2.03 5.97
CA ARG A 236 -9.75 -1.41 4.90
C ARG A 236 -9.89 0.10 4.95
N ILE A 237 -11.12 0.62 5.00
CA ILE A 237 -11.38 2.06 4.97
C ILE A 237 -10.69 2.76 6.14
N ILE A 238 -10.78 2.20 7.35
CA ILE A 238 -10.12 2.76 8.54
C ILE A 238 -8.60 2.74 8.37
N GLN A 239 -8.03 1.62 7.91
CA GLN A 239 -6.59 1.48 7.69
C GLN A 239 -6.08 2.49 6.64
N GLU A 240 -6.77 2.59 5.50
CA GLU A 240 -6.44 3.54 4.44
C GLU A 240 -6.57 4.99 4.90
N TYR A 241 -7.63 5.34 5.65
CA TYR A 241 -7.84 6.70 6.15
C TYR A 241 -6.77 7.11 7.16
N LEU A 242 -6.38 6.22 8.08
CA LEU A 242 -5.33 6.50 9.05
C LEU A 242 -3.92 6.55 8.44
N SER A 243 -3.71 5.85 7.31
CA SER A 243 -2.41 5.80 6.66
C SER A 243 -2.22 6.88 5.59
N PHE A 244 -3.28 7.20 4.83
CA PHE A 244 -3.24 8.10 3.69
C PHE A 244 -4.61 8.78 3.46
N PRO A 245 -5.01 9.72 4.34
CA PRO A 245 -6.32 10.36 4.32
C PRO A 245 -6.59 11.13 3.02
N GLU A 246 -5.56 11.61 2.33
CA GLU A 246 -5.66 12.34 1.06
C GLU A 246 -6.39 11.52 -0.01
N ALA A 247 -6.33 10.20 0.03
CA ALA A 247 -7.02 9.36 -0.95
C ALA A 247 -8.55 9.36 -0.85
N PHE A 248 -9.11 9.94 0.23
CA PHE A 248 -10.55 10.14 0.44
C PHE A 248 -11.02 11.56 0.06
N ARG A 249 -10.10 12.46 -0.31
CA ARG A 249 -10.42 13.84 -0.68
C ARG A 249 -10.87 13.97 -2.13
N PHE A 250 -11.77 13.09 -2.56
CA PHE A 250 -12.26 13.02 -3.93
C PHE A 250 -13.78 13.09 -3.96
N VAL A 251 -14.32 13.80 -4.95
CA VAL A 251 -15.76 13.87 -5.22
C VAL A 251 -16.01 13.68 -6.72
N ASP A 252 -17.04 12.92 -7.04
CA ASP A 252 -17.51 12.70 -8.40
C ASP A 252 -18.82 13.43 -8.62
N ILE A 253 -18.92 14.14 -9.74
CA ILE A 253 -20.20 14.65 -10.26
C ILE A 253 -20.63 13.71 -11.39
N THR A 254 -21.69 12.94 -11.12
CA THR A 254 -22.16 11.88 -12.01
C THR A 254 -23.28 12.33 -12.94
N GLY A 255 -23.48 11.62 -14.04
CA GLY A 255 -24.62 11.82 -14.93
C GLY A 255 -24.63 13.14 -15.71
N LEU A 256 -23.46 13.77 -15.92
CA LEU A 256 -23.34 15.06 -16.59
C LEU A 256 -23.75 14.99 -18.06
N LYS A 257 -23.42 13.90 -18.77
CA LYS A 257 -23.61 13.75 -20.23
C LYS A 257 -25.02 14.09 -20.70
N SER A 258 -26.04 13.60 -19.98
CA SER A 258 -27.45 13.83 -20.30
C SER A 258 -27.93 15.28 -20.10
N ARG A 259 -27.13 16.12 -19.44
CA ARG A 259 -27.43 17.50 -19.05
C ARG A 259 -26.61 18.53 -19.81
N LEU A 260 -25.65 18.08 -20.62
CA LEU A 260 -24.81 18.96 -21.43
C LEU A 260 -25.58 19.43 -22.67
N PRO A 261 -25.61 20.75 -22.94
CA PRO A 261 -26.25 21.27 -24.13
C PRO A 261 -25.45 20.90 -25.39
N ALA A 262 -26.15 20.76 -26.53
CA ALA A 262 -25.53 20.57 -27.85
C ALA A 262 -24.98 21.90 -28.41
N VAL A 263 -24.01 22.50 -27.70
CA VAL A 263 -23.41 23.81 -28.03
C VAL A 263 -21.90 23.71 -27.90
N GLN A 264 -21.17 24.39 -28.78
CA GLN A 264 -19.73 24.59 -28.65
C GLN A 264 -19.47 25.75 -27.68
N ALA A 265 -18.56 25.55 -26.74
CA ALA A 265 -18.17 26.55 -25.77
C ALA A 265 -16.67 26.43 -25.51
N ASP A 266 -16.02 27.56 -25.23
CA ASP A 266 -14.60 27.60 -24.84
C ASP A 266 -14.43 27.48 -23.32
N GLU A 267 -15.48 27.78 -22.56
CA GLU A 267 -15.49 27.78 -21.09
C GLU A 267 -16.85 27.36 -20.55
N ILE A 268 -16.84 26.63 -19.43
CA ILE A 268 -18.01 26.33 -18.61
C ILE A 268 -17.68 26.53 -17.13
N SER A 269 -18.67 26.89 -16.33
CA SER A 269 -18.51 27.03 -14.88
C SER A 269 -19.38 26.03 -14.14
N LEU A 270 -18.82 25.40 -13.10
CA LEU A 270 -19.57 24.64 -12.11
C LEU A 270 -19.67 25.45 -10.82
N ARG A 271 -20.90 25.78 -10.41
CA ARG A 271 -21.17 26.50 -9.18
C ARG A 271 -21.77 25.58 -8.13
N PHE A 272 -21.15 25.54 -6.97
CA PHE A 272 -21.58 24.78 -5.79
C PHE A 272 -22.19 25.76 -4.80
N HIS A 273 -23.48 25.63 -4.52
CA HIS A 273 -24.19 26.50 -3.58
C HIS A 273 -24.37 25.81 -2.24
N PHE A 274 -23.89 26.42 -1.16
CA PHE A 274 -23.92 25.83 0.18
C PHE A 274 -25.02 26.43 1.07
N SER A 275 -25.55 25.63 1.98
CA SER A 275 -26.53 26.06 2.99
C SER A 275 -25.91 26.80 4.17
N ARG A 276 -24.57 26.91 4.20
CA ARG A 276 -23.79 27.56 5.24
C ARG A 276 -22.65 28.34 4.62
N ILE A 277 -22.24 29.40 5.30
CA ILE A 277 -21.06 30.21 4.93
C ILE A 277 -19.81 29.34 5.09
N LEU A 278 -18.88 29.45 4.14
CA LEU A 278 -17.54 28.87 4.28
C LEU A 278 -16.76 29.60 5.39
N PRO A 279 -15.92 28.91 6.17
CA PRO A 279 -15.05 29.55 7.14
C PRO A 279 -14.18 30.64 6.48
N PRO A 280 -13.97 31.80 7.12
CA PRO A 280 -13.29 32.94 6.51
C PRO A 280 -11.80 32.71 6.20
N ASP A 281 -11.21 31.70 6.82
CA ASP A 281 -9.83 31.22 6.60
C ASP A 281 -9.72 30.22 5.44
N THR A 282 -10.83 29.71 4.92
CA THR A 282 -10.85 28.83 3.75
C THR A 282 -10.56 29.63 2.48
N ARG A 283 -9.38 29.40 1.88
CA ARG A 283 -8.94 30.10 0.68
C ARG A 283 -9.05 29.19 -0.53
N VAL A 284 -10.17 29.29 -1.23
CA VAL A 284 -10.36 28.58 -2.49
C VAL A 284 -9.53 29.23 -3.58
N THR A 285 -8.71 28.42 -4.24
CA THR A 285 -7.84 28.81 -5.36
C THR A 285 -7.97 27.77 -6.46
N ARG A 286 -7.42 28.07 -7.65
CA ARG A 286 -7.31 27.12 -8.77
C ARG A 286 -6.81 25.72 -8.36
N ASP A 287 -5.88 25.62 -7.42
CA ASP A 287 -5.31 24.34 -6.99
C ASP A 287 -6.17 23.58 -5.96
N SER A 288 -7.24 24.20 -5.45
CA SER A 288 -8.14 23.60 -4.44
C SER A 288 -9.03 22.50 -5.02
N MET A 289 -9.36 22.56 -6.32
CA MET A 289 -10.14 21.53 -7.01
C MET A 289 -9.42 21.14 -8.30
N GLN A 290 -8.79 19.98 -8.30
CA GLN A 290 -7.94 19.51 -9.39
C GLN A 290 -8.60 18.37 -10.17
N LEU A 291 -8.41 18.37 -11.48
CA LEU A 291 -8.86 17.29 -12.36
C LEU A 291 -7.76 16.25 -12.57
N TYR A 292 -8.17 15.06 -13.03
CA TYR A 292 -7.28 13.99 -13.50
C TYR A 292 -6.29 13.47 -12.45
N CYS A 293 -6.71 13.48 -11.20
CA CYS A 293 -5.94 12.95 -10.08
C CYS A 293 -6.38 11.52 -9.73
N THR A 294 -5.44 10.69 -9.29
CA THR A 294 -5.72 9.38 -8.68
C THR A 294 -4.68 9.05 -7.61
N PRO A 295 -5.05 8.36 -6.52
CA PRO A 295 -4.06 7.73 -5.67
C PRO A 295 -3.25 6.70 -6.46
N ALA A 296 -1.98 6.59 -6.12
CA ALA A 296 -1.03 5.62 -6.64
C ALA A 296 -0.21 5.03 -5.49
N VAL A 297 0.13 3.74 -5.61
CA VAL A 297 0.79 2.97 -4.56
C VAL A 297 2.06 2.32 -5.10
N ASN A 298 3.15 2.35 -4.33
CA ASN A 298 4.42 1.70 -4.68
C ASN A 298 4.34 0.18 -4.50
N LEU A 299 3.56 -0.46 -5.38
CA LEU A 299 3.39 -1.90 -5.46
C LEU A 299 3.44 -2.32 -6.92
N PHE A 300 4.21 -3.35 -7.22
CA PHE A 300 4.42 -3.87 -8.57
C PHE A 300 4.67 -5.37 -8.52
N SER A 301 4.40 -6.05 -9.63
CA SER A 301 4.73 -7.47 -9.79
C SER A 301 6.22 -7.63 -10.06
N HIS A 302 6.83 -8.59 -9.39
CA HIS A 302 8.25 -8.91 -9.56
C HIS A 302 8.46 -10.42 -9.36
N GLU A 303 9.30 -11.02 -10.21
CA GLU A 303 9.68 -12.42 -10.05
C GLU A 303 10.72 -12.56 -8.92
N GLY A 304 10.58 -13.58 -8.08
CA GLY A 304 11.59 -13.91 -7.08
C GLY A 304 12.76 -14.69 -7.70
N GLU A 305 13.91 -14.67 -7.05
CA GLU A 305 15.01 -15.59 -7.38
C GLU A 305 14.55 -17.05 -7.18
N PRO A 306 14.88 -17.96 -8.11
CA PRO A 306 14.45 -19.36 -8.02
C PRO A 306 15.09 -20.05 -6.81
N VAL A 307 14.31 -20.91 -6.17
CA VAL A 307 14.74 -21.70 -5.01
C VAL A 307 15.02 -23.13 -5.45
N ASP A 308 16.22 -23.64 -5.15
CA ASP A 308 16.58 -25.05 -5.33
C ASP A 308 16.01 -25.91 -4.19
N LEU A 309 14.90 -26.59 -4.46
CA LEU A 309 14.18 -27.43 -3.49
C LEU A 309 14.80 -28.83 -3.39
N ASN A 310 15.97 -28.91 -2.78
CA ASN A 310 16.75 -30.15 -2.61
C ASN A 310 16.49 -30.91 -1.28
N GLY A 311 15.54 -30.45 -0.45
CA GLY A 311 15.19 -31.10 0.82
C GLY A 311 16.23 -30.98 1.94
N ARG A 312 17.35 -30.28 1.74
CA ARG A 312 18.37 -30.05 2.78
C ARG A 312 17.99 -28.98 3.79
N GLN A 313 17.02 -28.15 3.44
CA GLN A 313 16.54 -27.04 4.25
C GLN A 313 15.03 -27.17 4.41
N THR A 314 14.54 -26.84 5.59
CA THR A 314 13.10 -26.84 5.89
C THR A 314 12.41 -25.56 5.43
N GLU A 315 13.16 -24.46 5.30
CA GLU A 315 12.69 -23.13 4.92
C GLU A 315 13.72 -22.47 4.00
N TYR A 316 13.25 -21.71 3.02
CA TYR A 316 14.07 -21.02 2.03
C TYR A 316 13.75 -19.53 2.05
N ARG A 317 14.75 -18.65 2.00
CA ARG A 317 14.52 -17.20 1.96
C ARG A 317 14.01 -16.79 0.58
N ILE A 318 12.97 -15.97 0.55
CA ILE A 318 12.46 -15.35 -0.67
C ILE A 318 13.24 -14.06 -0.90
N SER A 319 13.97 -14.00 -2.01
CA SER A 319 14.78 -12.84 -2.40
C SER A 319 14.26 -12.30 -3.73
N PRO A 320 13.73 -11.07 -3.81
CA PRO A 320 13.33 -10.46 -5.07
C PRO A 320 14.50 -10.20 -6.01
N SER A 321 15.68 -9.87 -5.47
CA SER A 321 16.89 -9.64 -6.24
C SER A 321 18.14 -9.94 -5.42
N SER A 322 19.04 -10.75 -5.96
CA SER A 322 20.37 -11.01 -5.39
C SER A 322 21.33 -9.81 -5.50
N ARG A 323 21.13 -8.95 -6.51
CA ARG A 323 22.04 -7.83 -6.83
C ARG A 323 21.79 -6.59 -5.98
N CYS A 324 20.52 -6.28 -5.73
CA CYS A 324 20.12 -5.10 -4.98
C CYS A 324 19.00 -5.45 -3.97
N PRO A 325 19.26 -6.34 -3.00
CA PRO A 325 18.25 -6.77 -2.04
C PRO A 325 17.69 -5.61 -1.21
N GLU A 326 18.49 -4.57 -0.95
CA GLU A 326 18.05 -3.37 -0.21
C GLU A 326 16.98 -2.52 -0.92
N HIS A 327 16.70 -2.75 -2.19
CA HIS A 327 15.73 -1.95 -2.97
C HIS A 327 14.33 -2.57 -3.05
N TYR A 328 14.16 -3.77 -2.52
CA TYR A 328 12.92 -4.53 -2.64
C TYR A 328 12.50 -5.10 -1.29
N GLU A 329 11.21 -5.03 -1.02
CA GLU A 329 10.57 -5.73 0.09
C GLU A 329 9.42 -6.57 -0.46
N VAL A 330 9.29 -7.80 0.03
CA VAL A 330 8.20 -8.69 -0.39
C VAL A 330 6.92 -8.22 0.30
N PHE A 331 5.91 -7.85 -0.49
CA PHE A 331 4.61 -7.44 0.02
C PHE A 331 3.62 -8.61 0.12
N SER A 332 3.49 -9.40 -0.95
CA SER A 332 2.68 -10.62 -1.00
C SER A 332 3.29 -11.60 -2.01
N ILE A 333 3.01 -12.88 -1.82
CA ILE A 333 3.28 -13.92 -2.82
C ILE A 333 1.97 -14.20 -3.55
N GLU A 334 1.92 -13.89 -4.84
CA GLU A 334 0.73 -14.11 -5.66
C GLU A 334 0.65 -15.55 -6.19
N GLN A 335 1.79 -16.14 -6.57
CA GLN A 335 1.87 -17.46 -7.17
C GLN A 335 3.22 -18.11 -6.90
N VAL A 336 3.22 -19.42 -6.70
CA VAL A 336 4.43 -20.23 -6.53
C VAL A 336 4.37 -21.40 -7.50
N GLU A 337 5.35 -21.45 -8.39
CA GLU A 337 5.50 -22.51 -9.37
C GLU A 337 6.88 -23.14 -9.25
N GLY A 338 6.96 -24.43 -9.57
CA GLY A 338 8.22 -25.15 -9.63
C GLY A 338 8.26 -26.13 -10.80
N TRP A 339 9.45 -26.60 -11.10
CA TRP A 339 9.68 -27.61 -12.12
C TRP A 339 10.45 -28.76 -11.50
N LEU A 340 10.00 -29.99 -11.77
CA LEU A 340 10.76 -31.19 -11.47
C LEU A 340 11.51 -31.58 -12.75
N GLU A 341 12.84 -31.66 -12.69
CA GLU A 341 13.62 -32.20 -13.80
C GLU A 341 13.52 -33.72 -13.79
N GLY A 342 12.86 -34.28 -14.81
CA GLY A 342 12.78 -35.72 -15.03
C GLY A 342 13.90 -36.21 -15.96
N ARG A 343 14.01 -37.54 -16.12
CA ARG A 343 14.98 -38.18 -17.03
C ARG A 343 14.84 -37.75 -18.51
N SER A 344 13.73 -37.13 -18.88
CA SER A 344 13.38 -36.73 -20.26
C SER A 344 13.32 -35.21 -20.46
N GLY A 345 13.75 -34.40 -19.49
CA GLY A 345 13.71 -32.92 -19.55
C GLY A 345 12.82 -32.28 -18.46
N ARG A 346 12.50 -30.99 -18.62
CA ARG A 346 11.59 -30.25 -17.72
C ARG A 346 10.20 -30.89 -17.76
N GLY A 347 9.72 -31.37 -16.61
CA GLY A 347 8.35 -31.85 -16.45
C GLY A 347 7.31 -30.73 -16.53
N GLU A 348 6.04 -31.08 -16.36
CA GLU A 348 4.95 -30.10 -16.27
C GLU A 348 5.14 -29.15 -15.07
N PRO A 349 4.68 -27.89 -15.19
CA PRO A 349 4.78 -26.92 -14.10
C PRO A 349 3.97 -27.40 -12.89
N ARG A 350 4.61 -27.42 -11.73
CA ARG A 350 4.02 -27.76 -10.45
C ARG A 350 3.55 -26.47 -9.78
N ILE A 351 2.24 -26.32 -9.62
CA ILE A 351 1.64 -25.19 -8.94
C ILE A 351 1.53 -25.53 -7.45
N TYR A 352 2.09 -24.70 -6.59
CA TYR A 352 1.97 -24.83 -5.15
C TYR A 352 0.91 -23.85 -4.65
N THR A 353 0.01 -24.36 -3.81
CA THR A 353 -1.07 -23.55 -3.23
C THR A 353 -0.73 -23.14 -1.80
N ALA A 354 -1.10 -21.92 -1.39
CA ALA A 354 -0.91 -21.48 -0.01
C ALA A 354 -1.66 -22.38 0.98
N PHE A 355 -0.99 -22.81 2.05
CA PHE A 355 -1.58 -23.68 3.07
C PHE A 355 -2.80 -23.03 3.77
N GLU A 356 -2.79 -21.71 3.93
CA GLU A 356 -3.87 -20.97 4.59
C GLU A 356 -5.11 -20.78 3.69
N SER A 357 -5.08 -21.21 2.42
CA SER A 357 -6.17 -21.00 1.45
C SER A 357 -7.37 -21.96 1.60
N PHE A 358 -7.29 -22.94 2.49
CA PHE A 358 -8.30 -24.01 2.68
C PHE A 358 -8.63 -24.85 1.42
N GLN A 359 -7.89 -24.70 0.32
CA GLN A 359 -8.08 -25.50 -0.90
C GLN A 359 -7.77 -27.00 -0.70
N HIS A 360 -7.19 -27.36 0.44
CA HIS A 360 -6.90 -28.74 0.85
C HIS A 360 -8.13 -29.66 0.84
N GLU A 361 -9.31 -29.15 1.16
CA GLU A 361 -10.55 -29.94 1.16
C GLU A 361 -11.00 -30.28 -0.27
N VAL A 362 -10.76 -29.39 -1.23
CA VAL A 362 -11.14 -29.56 -2.63
C VAL A 362 -10.18 -30.49 -3.37
N GLU A 363 -8.91 -30.52 -2.99
CA GLU A 363 -7.90 -31.37 -3.65
C GLU A 363 -7.96 -32.84 -3.23
N ARG A 364 -8.28 -33.13 -1.96
CA ARG A 364 -8.46 -34.52 -1.49
C ARG A 364 -9.55 -35.25 -2.28
N ASP A 365 -10.61 -34.53 -2.65
CA ASP A 365 -11.73 -35.05 -3.44
C ASP A 365 -11.35 -35.32 -4.92
N ARG A 366 -10.23 -34.75 -5.40
CA ARG A 366 -9.76 -34.88 -6.79
C ARG A 366 -8.55 -35.80 -6.97
N GLY A 367 -8.10 -36.49 -5.92
CA GLY A 367 -6.97 -37.43 -5.99
C GLY A 367 -5.64 -36.79 -6.41
N ARG A 368 -5.47 -35.48 -6.19
CA ARG A 368 -4.26 -34.74 -6.55
C ARG A 368 -3.16 -34.84 -5.49
N THR A 369 -1.91 -34.74 -5.93
CA THR A 369 -0.74 -34.66 -5.07
C THR A 369 -0.80 -33.40 -4.21
N ALA A 370 -0.62 -33.54 -2.90
CA ALA A 370 -0.59 -32.42 -1.97
C ALA A 370 0.64 -31.53 -2.23
N LEU A 371 0.45 -30.35 -2.84
CA LEU A 371 1.52 -29.39 -3.13
C LEU A 371 1.21 -28.04 -2.52
N TYR A 372 1.79 -27.80 -1.35
CA TYR A 372 1.52 -26.60 -0.58
C TYR A 372 2.77 -25.84 -0.25
N TYR A 373 2.60 -24.53 -0.07
CA TYR A 373 3.62 -23.69 0.54
C TYR A 373 3.06 -22.93 1.72
N ARG A 374 3.96 -22.59 2.64
CA ARG A 374 3.68 -21.70 3.77
C ARG A 374 4.72 -20.59 3.79
N VAL A 375 4.26 -19.38 4.08
CA VAL A 375 5.13 -18.20 4.19
C VAL A 375 5.27 -17.82 5.66
N ARG A 376 6.50 -17.49 6.06
CA ARG A 376 6.81 -16.96 7.38
C ARG A 376 7.57 -15.65 7.24
N THR A 377 7.09 -14.65 7.95
CA THR A 377 7.73 -13.34 8.04
C THR A 377 8.48 -13.24 9.37
N ARG A 378 9.72 -12.75 9.32
CA ARG A 378 10.58 -12.52 10.49
C ARG A 378 11.13 -11.10 10.43
N GLU A 379 11.34 -10.47 11.59
CA GLU A 379 12.14 -9.24 11.62
C GLU A 379 13.55 -9.54 11.09
N SER A 380 14.04 -8.69 10.20
CA SER A 380 15.43 -8.75 9.76
C SER A 380 16.34 -8.53 10.97
N VAL A 381 17.38 -9.37 11.10
CA VAL A 381 18.42 -9.21 12.14
C VAL A 381 19.14 -7.87 12.00
N ARG A 382 19.18 -7.30 10.79
CA ARG A 382 19.78 -5.98 10.54
C ARG A 382 18.87 -4.82 10.96
N GLY A 383 17.59 -5.08 11.24
CA GLY A 383 16.60 -4.07 11.59
C GLY A 383 16.14 -3.21 10.42
N ASP A 384 16.36 -3.65 9.18
CA ASP A 384 16.05 -2.94 7.94
C ASP A 384 14.71 -3.37 7.29
N GLY A 385 13.87 -4.14 7.98
CA GLY A 385 12.55 -4.55 7.50
C GLY A 385 12.23 -6.01 7.84
N PHE A 386 11.47 -6.66 6.97
CA PHE A 386 11.02 -8.05 7.16
C PHE A 386 11.64 -9.04 6.15
N ASP A 387 12.15 -10.15 6.67
CA ASP A 387 12.57 -11.28 5.87
C ASP A 387 11.42 -12.27 5.69
N HIS A 388 11.21 -12.70 4.45
CA HIS A 388 10.19 -13.67 4.08
C HIS A 388 10.84 -15.01 3.76
N TYR A 389 10.32 -16.07 4.37
CA TYR A 389 10.75 -17.44 4.16
C TYR A 389 9.58 -18.27 3.65
N ILE A 390 9.86 -19.17 2.71
CA ILE A 390 8.90 -20.14 2.19
C ILE A 390 9.30 -21.55 2.60
N SER A 391 8.33 -22.33 3.04
CA SER A 391 8.46 -23.78 3.23
C SER A 391 7.45 -24.51 2.38
N PHE A 392 7.76 -25.75 2.03
CA PHE A 392 6.95 -26.58 1.15
C PHE A 392 6.46 -27.82 1.89
N VAL A 393 5.22 -28.22 1.60
CA VAL A 393 4.65 -29.49 2.05
C VAL A 393 4.26 -30.26 0.79
N ARG A 394 4.92 -31.39 0.58
CA ARG A 394 4.78 -32.21 -0.62
C ARG A 394 4.38 -33.63 -0.26
N GLY A 395 3.29 -34.12 -0.82
CA GLY A 395 2.83 -35.51 -0.63
C GLY A 395 3.73 -36.55 -1.32
N ASP A 396 4.52 -36.13 -2.31
CA ASP A 396 5.39 -36.96 -3.17
C ASP A 396 6.88 -36.74 -2.90
N GLU A 397 7.23 -36.21 -1.72
CA GLU A 397 8.60 -35.86 -1.38
C GLU A 397 9.56 -37.05 -1.53
N THR A 398 9.14 -38.26 -1.15
CA THR A 398 9.92 -39.49 -1.28
C THR A 398 10.13 -39.96 -2.72
N GLU A 399 9.28 -39.53 -3.65
CA GLU A 399 9.36 -39.92 -5.07
C GLU A 399 10.23 -38.94 -5.88
N CYS A 400 10.53 -37.76 -5.32
CA CYS A 400 11.25 -36.67 -5.96
C CYS A 400 12.73 -36.54 -5.52
N LEU A 401 13.19 -37.40 -4.60
CA LEU A 401 14.60 -37.54 -4.21
C LEU A 401 15.31 -38.54 -5.13
#